data_AF-A0A379ERZ8-F1
#
_entry.id   AF-A0A379ERZ8-F1
#
_cell.length_a   1.000
_cell.length_b   1.000
_cell.length_c   1.000
_cell.angle_alpha   90.00
_cell.angle_beta   90.00
_cell.angle_gamma   90.00
#
_symmetry.space_group_name_H-M   'P 1'
#
loop_
_entity.id
_entity.type
_entity.pdbx_description
1 polymer ?
#
loop_
_entity_poly.entity_id
_entity_poly.type
_entity_poly.pdbx_seq_one_letter_code
_entity_poly.pdbx_strand_id
1 'polypeptide(L)'
;MNKTAGSTLLVSGTMIGAGMLAMPLTSAGIGFSFTLVLLIALWALLTCTALLFVEVYQTTDADAGIGTLAAQYFGRFGRIVATTVLLVFLYALLSAYVTGGGSILASSLPTIVNENTTSKIAIGIFTLFFGAFVIIGTKSVDGINRLLFFIMLTTFVFCTVSDVT
;
A
#
# COMPACT_ATOMS: atom_id res chain seq x y z
N MET A 1 7.09 23.93 -4.02
CA MET A 1 6.86 22.98 -2.89
C MET A 1 7.82 21.83 -3.06
N ASN A 2 8.59 21.50 -2.01
CA ASN A 2 9.82 20.69 -2.13
C ASN A 2 9.49 19.24 -2.56
N LYS A 3 10.15 18.71 -3.60
CA LYS A 3 9.88 17.37 -4.17
C LYS A 3 9.97 16.26 -3.12
N THR A 4 10.84 16.43 -2.12
CA THR A 4 11.07 15.51 -1.00
C THR A 4 9.84 15.30 -0.13
N ALA A 5 9.03 16.35 0.08
CA ALA A 5 7.82 16.23 0.91
C ALA A 5 6.75 15.38 0.21
N GLY A 6 6.59 15.53 -1.11
CA GLY A 6 5.66 14.71 -1.90
C GLY A 6 6.04 13.22 -1.88
N SER A 7 7.31 12.91 -2.15
CA SER A 7 7.82 11.54 -2.10
C SER A 7 7.69 10.91 -0.71
N THR A 8 7.93 11.68 0.36
CA THR A 8 7.78 11.18 1.73
C THR A 8 6.31 10.87 2.05
N LEU A 9 5.38 11.73 1.64
CA LEU A 9 3.95 11.47 1.83
C LEU A 9 3.49 10.22 1.06
N LEU A 10 3.93 10.04 -0.19
CA LEU A 10 3.63 8.84 -0.97
C LEU A 10 4.11 7.56 -0.27
N VAL A 11 5.37 7.54 0.19
CA VAL A 11 5.94 6.38 0.89
C VAL A 11 5.25 6.14 2.23
N SER A 12 4.95 7.19 3.00
CA SER A 12 4.23 7.04 4.27
C SER A 12 2.79 6.53 4.08
N GLY A 13 2.12 6.96 3.02
CA GLY A 13 0.77 6.50 2.68
C GLY A 13 0.70 5.02 2.33
N THR A 14 1.71 4.49 1.64
CA THR A 14 1.77 3.04 1.35
C THR A 14 2.08 2.22 2.60
N MET A 15 2.83 2.76 3.56
CA MET A 15 3.10 2.10 4.85
C MET A 15 1.85 2.04 5.75
N ILE A 16 1.01 3.08 5.75
CA ILE A 16 -0.24 3.14 6.55
C ILE A 16 -1.35 2.22 5.97
N GLY A 17 -1.17 1.62 4.80
CA GLY A 17 -2.19 0.93 3.99
C GLY A 17 -3.03 -0.18 4.67
N ALA A 18 -3.64 -1.07 3.89
CA ALA A 18 -4.64 -2.02 4.40
C ALA A 18 -4.17 -2.90 5.60
N GLY A 19 -2.86 -3.05 5.79
CA GLY A 19 -2.25 -3.70 6.94
C GLY A 19 -2.65 -3.09 8.30
N MET A 20 -2.91 -1.78 8.37
CA MET A 20 -3.29 -1.10 9.61
C MET A 20 -4.61 -1.62 10.18
N LEU A 21 -5.58 -1.99 9.33
CA LEU A 21 -6.85 -2.57 9.77
C LEU A 21 -6.78 -4.09 9.95
N ALA A 22 -5.99 -4.77 9.10
CA ALA A 22 -5.88 -6.22 9.12
C ALA A 22 -5.03 -6.75 10.30
N MET A 23 -3.99 -6.02 10.72
CA MET A 23 -3.08 -6.48 11.78
C MET A 23 -3.73 -6.55 13.17
N PRO A 24 -4.49 -5.54 13.64
CA PRO A 24 -5.17 -5.65 14.93
C PRO A 24 -6.21 -6.78 14.95
N LEU A 25 -6.96 -6.96 13.86
CA LEU A 25 -7.98 -8.00 13.73
C LEU A 25 -7.39 -9.41 13.84
N THR A 26 -6.26 -9.65 13.16
CA THR A 26 -5.58 -10.96 13.16
C THR A 26 -4.76 -11.19 14.44
N SER A 27 -4.22 -10.12 15.03
CA SER A 27 -3.49 -10.17 16.29
C SER A 27 -4.36 -10.39 17.52
N ALA A 28 -5.66 -10.06 17.47
CA ALA A 28 -6.55 -10.17 18.63
C ALA A 28 -6.56 -11.60 19.23
N GLY A 29 -6.28 -12.62 18.43
CA GLY A 29 -6.23 -14.03 18.86
C GLY A 29 -4.90 -14.52 19.47
N ILE A 30 -3.79 -13.80 19.30
CA ILE A 30 -2.44 -14.30 19.64
C ILE A 30 -1.90 -13.71 20.96
N GLY A 31 -2.48 -12.60 21.42
CA GLY A 31 -2.12 -11.93 22.67
C GLY A 31 -1.14 -10.77 22.49
N PHE A 32 -1.34 -9.70 23.28
CA PHE A 32 -0.68 -8.39 23.10
C PHE A 32 0.85 -8.46 23.13
N SER A 33 1.42 -9.17 24.11
CA SER A 33 2.88 -9.22 24.29
C SER A 33 3.59 -9.89 23.11
N PHE A 34 3.02 -10.99 22.59
CA PHE A 34 3.61 -11.69 21.45
C PHE A 34 3.53 -10.84 20.17
N THR A 35 2.40 -10.19 19.92
CA THR A 35 2.26 -9.28 18.77
C THR A 35 3.22 -8.10 18.87
N LEU A 36 3.41 -7.52 20.05
CA LEU A 36 4.34 -6.41 20.22
C LEU A 36 5.77 -6.84 19.87
N VAL A 37 6.22 -8.00 20.33
CA VAL A 37 7.54 -8.56 19.97
C VAL A 37 7.63 -8.82 18.47
N LEU A 38 6.59 -9.41 17.86
CA LEU A 38 6.54 -9.66 16.41
C LEU A 38 6.64 -8.35 15.62
N LEU A 39 5.94 -7.31 16.05
CA LEU A 39 5.91 -6.02 15.38
C LEU A 39 7.25 -5.30 15.46
N ILE A 40 7.92 -5.33 16.62
CA ILE A 40 9.31 -4.83 16.77
C ILE A 40 10.28 -5.62 15.89
N ALA A 41 10.16 -6.95 15.86
CA ALA A 41 11.02 -7.80 15.04
C ALA A 41 10.84 -7.54 13.53
N LEU A 42 9.60 -7.44 13.06
CA LEU A 42 9.29 -7.09 11.67
C LEU A 42 9.75 -5.68 11.32
N TRP A 43 9.56 -4.72 12.23
CA TRP A 43 10.06 -3.36 12.04
C TRP A 43 11.59 -3.33 11.90
N ALA A 44 12.32 -4.04 12.75
CA ALA A 44 13.78 -4.13 12.67
C ALA A 44 14.25 -4.78 11.35
N LEU A 45 13.59 -5.87 10.94
CA LEU A 45 13.91 -6.58 9.71
C LEU A 45 13.64 -5.73 8.45
N LEU A 46 12.50 -5.03 8.40
CA LEU A 46 12.16 -4.13 7.31
C LEU A 46 13.10 -2.92 7.26
N THR A 47 13.47 -2.38 8.42
CA THR A 47 14.43 -1.27 8.53
C THR A 47 15.81 -1.69 8.05
N CYS A 48 16.30 -2.87 8.46
CA CYS A 48 17.58 -3.41 8.00
C CYS A 48 17.58 -3.59 6.47
N THR A 49 16.49 -4.11 5.91
CA THR A 49 16.34 -4.29 4.46
C THR A 49 16.34 -2.95 3.71
N ALA A 50 15.66 -1.93 4.26
CA ALA A 50 15.64 -0.59 3.69
C ALA A 50 17.04 0.06 3.70
N LEU A 51 17.80 -0.10 4.79
CA LEU A 51 19.18 0.41 4.88
C LEU A 51 20.11 -0.24 3.85
N LEU A 52 20.02 -1.57 3.67
CA LEU A 52 20.76 -2.28 2.64
C LEU A 52 20.39 -1.82 1.23
N PHE A 53 19.09 -1.60 0.97
CA PHE A 53 18.65 -1.05 -0.31
C PHE A 53 19.23 0.35 -0.55
N VAL A 54 19.25 1.21 0.47
CA VAL A 54 19.84 2.55 0.36
C VAL A 54 21.34 2.48 0.03
N GLU A 55 22.09 1.59 0.68
CA GLU A 55 23.52 1.40 0.40
C GLU A 55 23.76 0.94 -1.04
N VAL A 56 22.99 -0.05 -1.51
CA VAL A 56 23.06 -0.51 -2.91
C VAL A 56 22.74 0.62 -3.88
N TYR A 57 21.69 1.40 -3.63
CA TYR A 57 21.30 2.52 -4.48
C TYR A 57 22.33 3.66 -4.53
N GLN A 58 23.20 3.80 -3.51
CA GLN A 58 24.29 4.80 -3.53
C GLN A 58 25.43 4.42 -4.46
N THR A 59 25.59 3.13 -4.78
CA THR A 59 26.66 2.60 -5.63
C THR A 59 26.28 2.48 -7.12
N THR A 60 25.04 2.81 -7.47
CA THR A 60 24.49 2.65 -8.82
C THR A 60 23.85 3.95 -9.31
N ASP A 61 23.81 4.14 -10.64
CA ASP A 61 23.14 5.29 -11.25
C ASP A 61 21.69 5.46 -10.80
N ALA A 62 21.27 6.71 -10.57
CA ALA A 62 19.97 7.07 -9.99
C ALA A 62 18.74 6.65 -10.81
N ASP A 63 18.91 6.26 -12.07
CA ASP A 63 17.84 5.82 -12.99
C ASP A 63 17.68 4.28 -13.05
N ALA A 64 18.45 3.54 -12.24
CA ALA A 64 18.38 2.08 -12.21
C ALA A 64 17.17 1.59 -11.40
N GLY A 65 16.19 0.99 -12.09
CA GLY A 65 15.12 0.23 -11.46
C GLY A 65 15.62 -1.06 -10.78
N ILE A 66 14.77 -1.66 -9.94
CA ILE A 66 15.06 -2.91 -9.21
C ILE A 66 15.48 -4.04 -10.17
N GLY A 67 14.86 -4.12 -11.36
CA GLY A 67 15.23 -5.10 -12.39
C GLY A 67 16.60 -4.85 -13.02
N THR A 68 17.05 -3.60 -13.15
CA THR A 68 18.39 -3.26 -13.66
C THR A 68 19.46 -3.44 -12.58
N LEU A 69 19.14 -3.19 -11.31
CA LEU A 69 19.99 -3.56 -10.18
C LEU A 69 20.22 -5.08 -10.12
N ALA A 70 19.14 -5.87 -10.23
CA ALA A 70 19.26 -7.32 -10.32
C ALA A 70 20.10 -7.77 -11.55
N ALA A 71 20.08 -7.01 -12.64
CA ALA A 71 20.92 -7.28 -13.81
C ALA A 71 22.41 -7.05 -13.53
N GLN A 72 22.76 -6.03 -12.76
CA GLN A 72 24.15 -5.71 -12.44
C GLN A 72 24.75 -6.74 -11.46
N TYR A 73 24.00 -7.15 -10.45
CA TYR A 73 24.48 -8.10 -9.43
C TYR A 73 24.33 -9.58 -9.81
N PHE A 74 23.24 -9.96 -10.49
CA PHE A 74 22.90 -11.36 -10.80
C PHE A 74 22.88 -11.67 -12.31
N GLY A 75 23.24 -10.70 -13.16
CA GLY A 75 23.24 -10.87 -14.62
C GLY A 75 21.86 -10.89 -15.27
N ARG A 76 21.81 -11.26 -16.55
CA ARG A 76 20.59 -11.20 -17.39
C ARG A 76 19.47 -12.12 -16.89
N PHE A 77 19.82 -13.26 -16.27
CA PHE A 77 18.85 -14.18 -15.67
C PHE A 77 18.21 -13.56 -14.42
N GLY A 78 19.01 -12.95 -13.54
CA GLY A 78 18.51 -12.26 -12.35
C GLY A 78 17.56 -11.10 -12.67
N ARG A 79 17.83 -10.34 -13.75
CA ARG A 79 16.91 -9.31 -14.25
C ARG A 79 15.52 -9.85 -14.59
N ILE A 80 15.46 -10.98 -15.31
CA ILE A 80 14.19 -11.58 -15.73
C ILE A 80 13.41 -12.03 -14.51
N VAL A 81 14.04 -12.79 -13.62
CA VAL A 81 13.41 -13.28 -12.39
C VAL A 81 12.90 -12.13 -11.53
N ALA A 82 13.74 -11.12 -11.25
CA ALA A 82 13.35 -9.98 -10.42
C ALA A 82 12.20 -9.18 -11.04
N THR A 83 12.22 -8.96 -12.36
CA THR A 83 11.14 -8.25 -13.05
C THR A 83 9.84 -9.05 -13.03
N THR A 84 9.91 -10.36 -13.26
CA THR A 84 8.73 -11.24 -13.21
C THR A 84 8.13 -11.27 -11.81
N VAL A 85 8.95 -11.44 -10.77
CA VAL A 85 8.49 -11.42 -9.37
C VAL A 85 7.85 -10.07 -9.04
N LEU A 86 8.46 -8.96 -9.44
CA LEU A 86 7.92 -7.62 -9.21
C LEU A 86 6.55 -7.43 -9.88
N LEU A 87 6.39 -7.87 -11.13
CA LEU A 87 5.11 -7.76 -11.85
C LEU A 87 4.01 -8.63 -11.21
N VAL A 88 4.34 -9.87 -10.85
CA VAL A 88 3.39 -10.77 -10.16
C VAL A 88 2.99 -10.18 -8.81
N PHE A 89 3.95 -9.64 -8.06
CA PHE A 89 3.71 -8.97 -6.78
C PHE A 89 2.79 -7.74 -6.93
N LEU A 90 3.07 -6.86 -7.90
CA LEU A 90 2.23 -5.69 -8.17
C LEU A 90 0.81 -6.08 -8.59
N TYR A 91 0.67 -7.14 -9.39
CA TYR A 91 -0.64 -7.67 -9.77
C TYR A 91 -1.41 -8.23 -8.56
N ALA A 92 -0.74 -9.01 -7.72
CA ALA A 92 -1.34 -9.56 -6.50
C ALA A 92 -1.79 -8.44 -5.54
N LEU A 93 -0.95 -7.40 -5.35
CA LEU A 93 -1.32 -6.22 -4.57
C LEU A 93 -2.53 -5.51 -5.16
N LEU A 94 -2.52 -5.24 -6.47
CA LEU A 94 -3.66 -4.58 -7.14
C LEU A 94 -4.95 -5.37 -6.94
N SER A 95 -4.90 -6.69 -7.13
CA SER A 95 -6.06 -7.57 -6.92
C SER A 95 -6.55 -7.55 -5.48
N ALA A 96 -5.63 -7.59 -4.50
CA ALA A 96 -5.97 -7.51 -3.09
C ALA A 96 -6.62 -6.16 -2.72
N TYR A 97 -6.11 -5.04 -3.24
CA TYR A 97 -6.68 -3.71 -3.00
C TYR A 97 -8.04 -3.52 -3.67
N VAL A 98 -8.22 -4.01 -4.90
CA VAL A 98 -9.51 -3.95 -5.61
C VAL A 98 -10.57 -4.79 -4.89
N THR A 99 -10.20 -5.99 -4.44
CA THR A 99 -11.13 -6.89 -3.73
C THR A 99 -11.43 -6.36 -2.33
N GLY A 100 -10.40 -5.96 -1.58
CA GLY A 100 -10.54 -5.40 -0.24
C GLY A 100 -11.34 -4.10 -0.23
N GLY A 101 -10.95 -3.12 -1.04
CA GLY A 101 -11.66 -1.84 -1.16
C GLY A 101 -13.09 -2.00 -1.69
N GLY A 102 -13.27 -2.86 -2.71
CA GLY A 102 -14.60 -3.16 -3.25
C GLY A 102 -15.52 -3.84 -2.25
N SER A 103 -15.01 -4.67 -1.34
CA SER A 103 -15.81 -5.31 -0.28
C SER A 103 -16.29 -4.32 0.78
N ILE A 104 -15.48 -3.32 1.12
CA ILE A 104 -15.86 -2.23 2.03
C ILE A 104 -16.96 -1.37 1.40
N LEU A 105 -16.82 -1.06 0.10
CA LEU A 105 -17.84 -0.34 -0.65
C LEU A 105 -19.13 -1.15 -0.75
N ALA A 106 -19.04 -2.46 -1.03
CA ALA A 106 -20.19 -3.35 -1.07
C ALA A 106 -20.97 -3.38 0.24
N SER A 107 -20.26 -3.35 1.37
CA SER A 107 -20.87 -3.32 2.72
C SER A 107 -21.57 -2.00 3.05
N SER A 108 -21.26 -0.93 2.31
CA SER A 108 -21.87 0.40 2.50
C SER A 108 -23.05 0.65 1.56
N LEU A 109 -23.22 -0.16 0.50
CA LEU A 109 -24.33 -0.02 -0.46
C LEU A 109 -25.55 -0.84 -0.02
N PRO A 110 -26.78 -0.35 -0.25
CA PRO A 110 -27.99 -1.13 0.00
C PRO A 110 -28.04 -2.36 -0.92
N THR A 111 -28.59 -3.46 -0.42
CA THR A 111 -28.69 -4.72 -1.17
C THR A 111 -29.67 -4.56 -2.34
N ILE A 112 -29.16 -4.44 -3.57
CA ILE A 112 -29.99 -4.15 -4.74
C ILE A 112 -30.71 -5.41 -5.24
N VAL A 113 -30.09 -6.60 -5.19
CA VAL A 113 -30.68 -7.86 -5.69
C VAL A 113 -30.24 -9.10 -4.89
N ASN A 114 -28.93 -9.31 -4.72
CA ASN A 114 -28.33 -10.43 -3.98
C ASN A 114 -26.93 -9.99 -3.50
N GLU A 115 -26.46 -10.44 -2.34
CA GLU A 115 -25.16 -10.04 -1.78
C GLU A 115 -24.00 -10.25 -2.77
N ASN A 116 -23.95 -11.42 -3.42
CA ASN A 116 -22.92 -11.74 -4.42
C ASN A 116 -22.95 -10.82 -5.65
N THR A 117 -24.13 -10.36 -6.06
CA THR A 117 -24.28 -9.46 -7.21
C THR A 117 -23.89 -8.04 -6.82
N THR A 118 -24.30 -7.59 -5.63
CA THR A 118 -23.90 -6.29 -5.07
C THR A 118 -22.39 -6.20 -4.91
N SER A 119 -21.71 -7.24 -4.40
CA SER A 119 -20.25 -7.24 -4.28
C SER A 119 -19.54 -7.14 -5.62
N LYS A 120 -19.98 -7.88 -6.65
CA LYS A 120 -19.38 -7.81 -7.99
C LYS A 120 -19.54 -6.42 -8.61
N ILE A 121 -20.72 -5.82 -8.48
CA ILE A 121 -21.01 -4.48 -8.98
C ILE A 121 -20.17 -3.43 -8.23
N ALA A 122 -20.09 -3.54 -6.90
CA ALA A 122 -19.30 -2.63 -6.07
C ALA A 122 -17.80 -2.69 -6.41
N ILE A 123 -17.24 -3.89 -6.59
CA ILE A 123 -15.84 -4.06 -7.04
C ILE A 123 -15.64 -3.43 -8.43
N GLY A 124 -16.59 -3.63 -9.35
CA GLY A 124 -16.55 -3.02 -10.69
C GLY A 124 -16.57 -1.49 -10.65
N ILE A 125 -17.48 -0.90 -9.86
CA ILE A 125 -17.58 0.55 -9.68
C ILE A 125 -16.32 1.10 -9.01
N PHE A 126 -15.83 0.43 -7.97
CA PHE A 126 -14.59 0.81 -7.27
C PHE A 126 -13.40 0.85 -8.24
N THR A 127 -13.26 -0.21 -9.04
CA THR A 127 -12.18 -0.32 -10.04
C THR A 127 -12.30 0.75 -11.12
N LEU A 128 -13.50 1.02 -11.62
CA LEU A 128 -13.72 2.02 -12.66
C LEU A 128 -13.43 3.44 -12.15
N PHE A 129 -13.87 3.75 -10.93
CA PHE A 129 -13.64 5.05 -10.29
C PHE A 129 -12.16 5.32 -10.05
N PHE A 130 -11.46 4.43 -9.33
CA PHE A 130 -10.04 4.60 -9.05
C PHE A 130 -9.16 4.41 -10.31
N GLY A 131 -9.55 3.52 -11.22
CA GLY A 131 -8.87 3.30 -12.50
C GLY A 131 -8.91 4.52 -13.41
N ALA A 132 -10.02 5.28 -13.42
CA ALA A 132 -10.11 6.52 -14.19
C ALA A 132 -9.05 7.56 -13.76
N PHE A 133 -8.77 7.69 -12.46
CA PHE A 133 -7.73 8.60 -11.96
C PHE A 133 -6.32 8.19 -12.39
N VAL A 134 -6.05 6.87 -12.50
CA VAL A 134 -4.78 6.36 -12.99
C VAL A 134 -4.58 6.72 -14.47
N ILE A 135 -5.64 6.66 -15.29
CA ILE A 135 -5.59 7.00 -16.72
C ILE A 135 -5.37 8.52 -16.94
N ILE A 136 -5.96 9.37 -16.10
CA ILE A 136 -5.81 10.84 -16.19
C ILE A 136 -4.37 11.29 -15.94
N GLY A 137 -3.58 10.50 -15.19
CA GLY A 137 -2.13 10.64 -15.10
C GLY A 137 -1.58 10.73 -13.68
N THR A 138 -0.26 10.57 -13.57
CA THR A 138 0.47 10.49 -12.29
C THR A 138 0.35 11.74 -11.41
N LYS A 139 0.18 12.93 -12.00
CA LYS A 139 -0.08 14.16 -11.24
C LYS A 139 -1.41 14.14 -10.50
N SER A 140 -2.43 13.52 -11.09
CA SER A 140 -3.76 13.38 -10.47
C SER A 140 -3.70 12.41 -9.30
N VAL A 141 -3.03 11.26 -9.50
CA VAL A 141 -2.81 10.25 -8.47
C VAL A 141 -2.04 10.82 -7.27
N ASP A 142 -0.98 11.58 -7.51
CA ASP A 142 -0.20 12.23 -6.44
C ASP A 142 -1.04 13.24 -5.64
N GLY A 143 -1.85 14.05 -6.33
CA GLY A 143 -2.76 15.00 -5.68
C GLY A 143 -3.79 14.32 -4.79
N ILE A 144 -4.42 13.24 -5.29
CA ILE A 144 -5.42 12.46 -4.54
C ILE A 144 -4.76 11.75 -3.36
N ASN A 145 -3.61 11.11 -3.56
CA ASN A 145 -2.90 10.44 -2.48
C ASN A 145 -2.59 11.41 -1.34
N ARG A 146 -2.14 12.62 -1.66
CA ARG A 146 -1.86 13.65 -0.66
C ARG A 146 -3.12 14.09 0.09
N LEU A 147 -4.23 14.31 -0.63
CA LEU A 147 -5.51 14.67 -0.03
C LEU A 147 -6.03 13.56 0.90
N LEU A 148 -5.98 12.30 0.46
CA LEU A 148 -6.39 11.15 1.27
C LEU A 148 -5.54 11.02 2.54
N PHE A 149 -4.24 11.28 2.46
CA PHE A 149 -3.35 11.27 3.63
C PHE A 149 -3.74 12.34 4.66
N PHE A 150 -4.08 13.56 4.23
CA PHE A 150 -4.57 14.60 5.14
C PHE A 150 -5.91 14.25 5.78
N ILE A 151 -6.82 13.62 5.03
CA ILE A 151 -8.09 13.13 5.58
C ILE A 151 -7.82 12.04 6.63
N MET A 152 -6.95 11.06 6.33
CA MET A 152 -6.57 10.02 7.29
C MET A 152 -6.04 10.59 8.60
N LEU A 153 -5.13 11.56 8.54
CA LEU A 153 -4.60 12.23 9.74
C LEU A 153 -5.68 12.99 10.50
N THR A 154 -6.54 13.72 9.80
CA THR A 154 -7.62 14.50 10.44
C THR A 154 -8.61 13.59 11.13
N THR A 155 -9.03 12.49 10.47
CA THR A 155 -9.92 11.49 11.06
C THR A 155 -9.29 10.78 12.24
N PHE A 156 -7.98 10.46 12.17
CA PHE A 156 -7.27 9.86 13.29
C PHE A 156 -7.28 10.76 14.52
N VAL A 157 -6.92 12.04 14.36
CA VAL A 157 -6.92 13.04 15.44
C VAL A 157 -8.34 13.25 15.97
N PHE A 158 -9.34 13.35 15.09
CA PHE A 158 -10.73 13.50 15.51
C PHE A 158 -11.19 12.31 16.35
N CYS A 159 -10.91 11.08 15.89
CA CYS A 159 -11.26 9.86 16.61
C CYS A 159 -10.61 9.81 18.01
N THR A 160 -9.32 10.16 18.11
CA THR A 160 -8.62 10.20 19.41
C THR A 160 -9.16 11.28 20.34
N VAL A 161 -9.62 12.42 19.81
CA VAL A 161 -10.23 13.48 20.63
C VAL A 161 -11.63 13.07 21.10
N SER A 162 -12.43 12.42 20.24
CA SER A 162 -13.77 11.94 20.61
C SER A 162 -13.76 10.81 21.64
N ASP A 163 -12.70 10.00 21.71
CA ASP A 163 -12.55 8.99 22.78
C ASP A 163 -12.19 9.62 24.16
N VAL A 164 -11.77 10.89 24.20
CA VAL A 164 -11.38 11.60 25.43
C VAL A 164 -12.52 12.47 25.99
N THR A 165 -13.61 12.67 25.25
CA THR A 165 -14.80 13.46 25.64
C THR A 165 -16.02 12.57 25.86
#